data_AF-A0A522Y512-F1
#
_entry.id   AF-A0A522Y512-F1
#
_cell.length_a   1.000
_cell.length_b   1.000
_cell.length_c   1.000
_cell.angle_alpha   90.00
_cell.angle_beta   90.00
_cell.angle_gamma   90.00
#
_symmetry.space_group_name_H-M   'P 1'
#
loop_
_entity.id
_entity.type
_entity.pdbx_description
1 polymer ?
#
loop_
_entity_poly.entity_id
_entity_poly.type
_entity_poly.pdbx_seq_one_letter_code
_entity_poly.pdbx_strand_id
1 'polypeptide(L)'
;MTPDAVTARALRLLPGLLAIGMSSFVAAVVTLVNTGLDAGLAGRWLRAWALACPAAIVAAYALRPVAWRCALSISRRLGDG
;
A
#
# COMPACT_ATOMS: atom_id res chain seq x y z
N MET A 1 -12.95 -2.04 -29.70
CA MET A 1 -13.15 -3.25 -28.88
C MET A 1 -13.69 -2.82 -27.54
N THR A 2 -15.00 -2.91 -27.32
CA THR A 2 -15.62 -2.63 -26.02
C THR A 2 -15.18 -3.71 -25.04
N PRO A 3 -14.73 -3.37 -23.82
CA PRO A 3 -14.26 -4.36 -22.87
C PRO A 3 -15.39 -5.35 -22.57
N ASP A 4 -15.10 -6.64 -22.73
CA ASP A 4 -16.03 -7.72 -22.39
C ASP A 4 -16.46 -7.62 -20.92
N ALA A 5 -17.65 -8.13 -20.60
CA ALA A 5 -18.21 -8.06 -19.24
C ALA A 5 -17.28 -8.66 -18.17
N VAL A 6 -16.42 -9.60 -18.56
CA VAL A 6 -15.37 -10.21 -17.72
C VAL A 6 -14.28 -9.20 -17.38
N THR A 7 -13.78 -8.46 -18.38
CA THR A 7 -12.72 -7.44 -18.20
C THR A 7 -13.20 -6.30 -17.32
N ALA A 8 -14.46 -5.87 -17.47
CA ALA A 8 -15.06 -4.84 -16.61
C ALA A 8 -15.18 -5.30 -15.14
N ARG A 9 -15.48 -6.58 -14.89
CA ARG A 9 -15.49 -7.16 -13.54
C ARG A 9 -14.07 -7.27 -12.97
N ALA A 10 -13.11 -7.69 -13.77
CA ALA A 10 -11.71 -7.79 -13.36
C ALA A 10 -11.15 -6.41 -12.93
N LEU A 11 -11.42 -5.35 -13.71
CA LEU A 11 -11.00 -3.98 -13.39
C LEU A 11 -11.55 -3.45 -12.06
N ARG A 12 -12.74 -3.93 -11.62
CA ARG A 12 -13.31 -3.55 -10.32
C ARG A 12 -12.62 -4.24 -9.15
N LEU A 13 -12.15 -5.47 -9.33
CA LEU A 13 -11.48 -6.27 -8.29
C LEU A 13 -9.97 -6.00 -8.24
N LEU A 14 -9.38 -5.61 -9.38
CA LEU A 14 -7.95 -5.34 -9.55
C LEU A 14 -7.35 -4.43 -8.46
N PRO A 15 -7.91 -3.24 -8.15
CA PRO A 15 -7.32 -2.37 -7.14
C PRO A 15 -7.36 -2.97 -5.74
N GLY A 16 -8.41 -3.74 -5.40
CA GLY A 16 -8.50 -4.45 -4.12
C GLY A 16 -7.45 -5.55 -4.01
N LEU A 17 -7.29 -6.36 -5.06
CA LEU A 17 -6.31 -7.44 -5.10
C LEU A 17 -4.87 -6.90 -5.04
N LEU A 18 -4.58 -5.83 -5.79
CA LEU A 18 -3.29 -5.14 -5.78
C LEU A 18 -3.00 -4.54 -4.40
N ALA A 19 -3.97 -3.88 -3.77
CA ALA A 19 -3.80 -3.29 -2.44
C ALA A 19 -3.50 -4.38 -1.38
N ILE A 20 -4.23 -5.49 -1.42
CA ILE A 20 -4.01 -6.62 -0.51
C ILE A 20 -2.63 -7.24 -0.76
N GLY A 21 -2.26 -7.50 -2.03
CA GLY A 21 -0.97 -8.07 -2.39
C GLY A 21 0.21 -7.20 -1.96
N MET A 22 0.15 -5.90 -2.22
CA MET A 22 1.19 -4.94 -1.82
C MET A 22 1.30 -4.84 -0.30
N SER A 23 0.18 -4.77 0.42
CA SER A 23 0.18 -4.74 1.89
C SER A 23 0.79 -6.01 2.49
N SER A 24 0.37 -7.18 1.98
CA SER A 24 0.90 -8.49 2.39
C SER A 24 2.40 -8.62 2.14
N PHE A 25 2.87 -8.16 0.98
CA PHE A 25 4.28 -8.20 0.61
C PHE A 25 5.13 -7.28 1.49
N VAL A 26 4.69 -6.03 1.70
CA VAL A 26 5.41 -5.08 2.56
C VAL A 26 5.49 -5.61 4.00
N ALA A 27 4.39 -6.15 4.53
CA ALA A 27 4.39 -6.77 5.84
C ALA A 27 5.33 -7.98 5.91
N ALA A 28 5.42 -8.78 4.84
CA ALA A 28 6.33 -9.92 4.75
C ALA A 28 7.79 -9.48 4.83
N VAL A 29 8.16 -8.48 4.01
CA VAL A 29 9.52 -7.91 4.00
C VAL A 29 9.88 -7.32 5.36
N VAL A 30 9.00 -6.51 5.95
CA VAL A 30 9.26 -5.89 7.27
C VAL A 30 9.40 -6.94 8.36
N THR A 31 8.51 -7.94 8.40
CA THR A 31 8.59 -9.01 9.39
C THR A 31 9.88 -9.82 9.21
N LEU A 32 10.20 -10.19 7.98
CA LEU A 32 11.42 -10.92 7.63
C LEU A 32 12.68 -10.19 8.06
N VAL A 33 12.76 -8.88 7.78
CA VAL A 33 13.91 -8.04 8.16
C VAL A 33 14.04 -7.92 9.68
N ASN A 34 12.92 -7.81 10.40
CA ASN A 34 12.94 -7.60 11.86
C ASN A 34 13.17 -8.89 12.66
N THR A 35 12.77 -10.05 12.14
CA THR A 35 12.84 -11.31 12.92
C THR A 35 13.65 -12.42 12.27
N GLY A 36 14.07 -12.30 11.02
CA GLY A 36 14.74 -13.38 10.30
C GLY A 36 13.79 -14.49 9.85
N LEU A 37 14.29 -15.45 9.05
CA LEU A 37 13.55 -16.65 8.62
C LEU A 37 13.53 -17.70 9.73
N ASP A 38 12.59 -17.59 10.65
CA ASP A 38 12.38 -18.57 11.73
C ASP A 38 11.02 -19.28 11.63
N ALA A 39 10.86 -20.42 12.31
CA ALA A 39 9.62 -21.20 12.35
C ALA A 39 8.38 -20.40 12.86
N GLY A 40 8.59 -19.29 13.57
CA GLY A 40 7.54 -18.37 14.04
C GLY A 40 7.19 -17.24 13.06
N LEU A 41 7.83 -17.17 11.89
CA LEU A 41 7.69 -16.07 10.93
C LEU A 41 6.25 -15.91 10.46
N ALA A 42 5.56 -17.01 10.09
CA ALA A 42 4.19 -16.93 9.57
C ALA A 42 3.21 -16.31 10.59
N GLY A 43 3.31 -16.68 11.87
CA GLY A 43 2.46 -16.13 12.93
C GLY A 43 2.78 -14.67 13.27
N ARG A 44 4.07 -14.32 13.28
CA ARG A 44 4.53 -12.93 13.48
C ARG A 44 4.14 -12.04 12.30
N TRP A 45 4.27 -12.56 11.08
CA TRP A 45 3.89 -11.90 9.85
C TRP A 45 2.39 -11.61 9.83
N LEU A 46 1.55 -12.59 10.15
CA LEU A 46 0.11 -12.40 10.15
C LEU A 46 -0.32 -11.32 11.15
N ARG A 47 0.29 -11.30 12.35
CA ARG A 47 0.05 -10.27 13.37
C ARG A 47 0.54 -8.89 12.93
N ALA A 48 1.74 -8.82 12.34
CA ALA A 48 2.30 -7.58 11.83
C ALA A 48 1.46 -7.02 10.68
N TRP A 49 1.04 -7.87 9.75
CA TRP A 49 0.16 -7.52 8.64
C TRP A 49 -1.21 -7.03 9.12
N ALA A 50 -1.81 -7.72 10.09
CA ALA A 50 -3.10 -7.32 10.69
C ALA A 50 -3.05 -5.94 11.37
N LEU A 51 -1.89 -5.54 11.92
CA LEU A 51 -1.68 -4.20 12.49
C LEU A 51 -1.26 -3.16 11.44
N ALA A 52 -0.47 -3.57 10.44
CA ALA A 52 0.02 -2.68 9.39
C ALA A 52 -1.08 -2.22 8.44
N CYS A 53 -2.04 -3.09 8.11
CA CYS A 53 -3.19 -2.75 7.25
C CYS A 53 -3.99 -1.54 7.76
N PRO A 54 -4.53 -1.55 8.99
CA PRO A 54 -5.26 -0.39 9.52
C PRO A 54 -4.34 0.81 9.74
N ALA A 55 -3.08 0.63 10.16
CA ALA A 55 -2.13 1.72 10.30
C ALA A 55 -1.85 2.41 8.95
N ALA A 56 -1.73 1.66 7.87
CA ALA A 56 -1.54 2.19 6.52
C ALA A 56 -2.77 2.96 6.02
N ILE A 57 -3.98 2.48 6.32
CA ILE A 57 -5.22 3.21 6.00
C ILE A 57 -5.23 4.55 6.74
N VAL A 58 -4.98 4.55 8.05
CA VAL A 58 -4.92 5.77 8.86
C VAL A 58 -3.86 6.73 8.34
N ALA A 59 -2.65 6.23 8.04
CA ALA A 59 -1.57 7.01 7.47
C ALA A 59 -1.93 7.59 6.11
N ALA A 60 -2.59 6.83 5.23
CA ALA A 60 -3.03 7.30 3.92
C ALA A 60 -4.02 8.47 4.06
N TYR A 61 -5.00 8.39 4.96
CA TYR A 61 -5.93 9.50 5.20
C TYR A 61 -5.26 10.70 5.84
N ALA A 62 -4.37 10.50 6.82
CA ALA A 62 -3.67 11.57 7.51
C ALA A 62 -2.63 12.28 6.62
N LEU A 63 -1.90 11.53 5.79
CA LEU A 63 -0.84 12.03 4.93
C LEU A 63 -1.38 12.60 3.61
N ARG A 64 -2.60 12.26 3.18
CA ARG A 64 -3.20 12.82 1.95
C ARG A 64 -3.12 14.35 1.85
N PRO A 65 -3.55 15.13 2.86
CA PRO A 65 -3.41 16.59 2.81
C PRO A 65 -1.94 17.05 2.85
N VAL A 66 -1.07 16.31 3.55
CA VAL A 66 0.36 16.64 3.65
C VAL A 66 1.07 16.43 2.32
N ALA A 67 0.85 15.28 1.68
CA ALA A 67 1.39 14.94 0.37
C ALA A 67 0.97 15.97 -0.69
N TRP A 68 -0.30 16.40 -0.66
CA TRP A 68 -0.79 17.47 -1.53
C TRP A 68 -0.05 18.79 -1.29
N ARG A 69 0.14 19.19 -0.04
CA ARG A 69 0.88 20.43 0.30
C ARG A 69 2.35 20.36 -0.12
N CYS A 70 3.00 19.20 0.05
CA CYS A 70 4.37 18.99 -0.39
C CYS A 70 4.48 19.03 -1.91
N ALA A 71 3.59 18.35 -2.64
CA ALA A 71 3.55 18.36 -4.09
C ALA A 71 3.39 19.78 -4.65
N LEU A 72 2.49 20.58 -4.06
CA LEU A 72 2.33 21.99 -4.41
C LEU A 72 3.56 22.85 -4.08
N SER A 73 4.28 22.53 -3.02
CA SER A 73 5.49 23.27 -2.63
C SER A 73 6.66 22.96 -3.56
N ILE A 74 6.76 21.72 -4.04
CA ILE A 74 7.78 21.28 -5.00
C ILE A 74 7.50 21.85 -6.39
N SER A 75 6.24 21.83 -6.84
CA SER A 75 5.88 22.36 -8.16
C SER A 75 6.12 23.87 -8.29
N ARG A 76 5.87 24.64 -7.22
CA ARG A 76 6.22 26.07 -7.17
C ARG A 76 7.72 26.30 -7.34
N ARG A 77 8.56 25.49 -6.69
CA ARG A 77 10.03 25.61 -6.80
C ARG A 77 10.59 25.23 -8.18
N LEU A 78 9.87 24.43 -8.96
CA LEU A 78 10.28 24.01 -10.31
C LEU A 78 9.76 24.95 -11.41
N GLY A 79 8.72 25.76 -11.14
CA GLY A 79 8.16 26.71 -12.10
C GLY A 79 8.83 28.08 -12.12
N ASP A 80 9.71 28.37 -11.15
CA ASP A 80 10.38 29.66 -10.96
C ASP A 80 11.82 29.68 -11.55
N GLY A 81 12.19 28.73 -12.41
CA GLY A 81 13.55 28.55 -12.96
C GLY A 81 13.62 28.46 -14.48
#